data_AF-M3IEB0-F1
#
_entry.id   AF-M3IEB0-F1
#
_cell.length_a   1.000
_cell.length_b   1.000
_cell.length_c   1.000
_cell.angle_alpha   90.00
_cell.angle_beta   90.00
_cell.angle_gamma   90.00
#
_symmetry.space_group_name_H-M   'P 1'
#
loop_
_entity.id
_entity.type
_entity.pdbx_description
1 polymer ?
#
loop_
_entity_poly.entity_id
_entity_poly.type
_entity_poly.pdbx_seq_one_letter_code
_entity_poly.pdbx_strand_id
1 'polypeptide(L)'
;MKYVLSPVSGIQISTLKPGDKIMIQLLKSDSSSQSIIETMKLETPEGQIRPLPGTVVASKNNGVENETVIQIGSDIFGKIYEEENSIKVRPYSGEKPILIGEKSSSPKNKTKISETQEDSGLMITILIALGILGISMTAIFSFLF
;
A
#
# COMPACT_ATOMS: atom_id res chain seq x y z
N MET A 1 21.59 17.11 -6.69
CA MET A 1 21.42 16.30 -5.45
C MET A 1 20.25 15.36 -5.69
N LYS A 2 20.39 14.06 -5.38
CA LYS A 2 19.34 13.05 -5.60
C LYS A 2 18.74 12.68 -4.25
N TYR A 3 17.47 13.02 -4.05
CA TYR A 3 16.71 12.62 -2.87
C TYR A 3 15.89 11.38 -3.19
N VAL A 4 15.89 10.40 -2.29
CA VAL A 4 15.01 9.23 -2.36
C VAL A 4 13.96 9.42 -1.27
N LEU A 5 12.71 9.55 -1.68
CA LEU A 5 11.60 9.52 -0.74
C LEU A 5 11.52 8.11 -0.15
N SER A 6 11.61 8.00 1.18
CA SER A 6 11.26 6.75 1.84
C SER A 6 9.81 6.38 1.45
N PRO A 7 9.52 5.10 1.18
CA PRO A 7 8.15 4.70 0.88
C PRO A 7 7.23 5.16 2.01
N VAL A 8 6.22 5.96 1.66
CA VAL A 8 5.08 6.18 2.55
C VAL A 8 4.40 4.81 2.66
N SER A 9 4.61 4.14 3.79
CA SER A 9 4.20 2.76 4.01
C SER A 9 2.69 2.67 4.19
N GLY A 10 2.04 1.85 3.37
CA GLY A 10 0.58 1.71 3.39
C GLY A 10 0.03 1.15 2.09
N ILE A 11 -1.26 0.85 2.12
CA ILE A 11 -2.05 0.43 0.96
C ILE A 11 -2.77 1.65 0.39
N GLN A 12 -2.92 1.73 -0.93
CA GLN A 12 -3.63 2.86 -1.54
C GLN A 12 -5.11 2.76 -1.23
N ILE A 13 -5.76 3.90 -0.92
CA ILE A 13 -7.20 3.93 -0.60
C ILE A 13 -8.04 3.39 -1.76
N SER A 14 -7.57 3.63 -3.00
CA SER A 14 -8.14 3.11 -4.25
C SER A 14 -8.18 1.60 -4.36
N THR A 15 -7.36 0.89 -3.59
CA THR A 15 -7.22 -0.58 -3.62
C THR A 15 -7.95 -1.29 -2.47
N LEU A 16 -8.59 -0.53 -1.58
CA LEU A 16 -9.29 -1.08 -0.42
C LEU A 16 -10.47 -1.95 -0.83
N LYS A 17 -10.64 -3.05 -0.12
CA LYS A 17 -11.73 -4.00 -0.31
C LYS A 17 -12.58 -4.12 0.96
N PRO A 18 -13.88 -4.43 0.83
CA PRO A 18 -14.69 -4.82 1.98
C PRO A 18 -14.01 -5.92 2.80
N GLY A 19 -13.94 -5.72 4.11
CA GLY A 19 -13.26 -6.60 5.07
C GLY A 19 -11.83 -6.15 5.44
N ASP A 20 -11.21 -5.26 4.66
CA ASP A 20 -9.89 -4.72 5.00
C ASP A 20 -9.95 -3.94 6.32
N LYS A 21 -8.94 -4.10 7.17
CA LYS A 21 -8.81 -3.33 8.40
C LYS A 21 -7.72 -2.29 8.25
N ILE A 22 -8.03 -1.05 8.57
CA ILE A 22 -7.12 0.08 8.43
C ILE A 22 -7.14 0.93 9.71
N MET A 23 -6.04 1.67 9.93
CA MET A 23 -5.97 2.64 11.02
C MET A 23 -6.58 3.96 10.56
N ILE A 24 -7.53 4.49 11.33
CA ILE A 24 -8.19 5.78 11.09
C ILE A 24 -7.93 6.69 12.28
N GLN A 25 -7.74 7.97 12.02
CA GLN A 25 -7.64 9.00 13.05
C GLN A 25 -8.83 9.95 12.92
N LEU A 26 -9.52 10.17 14.03
CA LEU A 26 -10.66 11.10 14.09
C LEU A 26 -10.17 12.54 14.26
N LEU A 27 -10.92 13.49 13.70
CA LEU A 27 -10.60 14.92 13.78
C LEU A 27 -11.43 15.58 14.89
N LYS A 28 -10.78 16.38 15.74
CA LYS A 28 -11.46 17.11 16.83
C LYS A 28 -12.41 18.22 16.34
N SER A 29 -12.25 18.65 15.10
CA SER A 29 -13.04 19.73 14.51
C SER A 29 -14.50 19.35 14.26
N ASP A 30 -14.82 18.05 14.20
CA ASP A 30 -16.17 17.55 14.01
C ASP A 30 -16.81 17.13 15.34
N SER A 31 -18.00 17.66 15.63
CA SER A 31 -18.75 17.38 16.87
C SER A 31 -19.09 15.89 17.06
N SER A 32 -19.36 15.18 15.97
CA SER A 32 -19.64 13.74 16.02
C SER A 32 -18.38 12.96 16.38
N SER A 33 -17.27 13.31 15.75
CA SER A 33 -15.94 12.77 16.04
C SER A 33 -15.48 13.05 17.47
N GLN A 34 -15.74 14.25 18.00
CA GLN A 34 -15.38 14.64 19.37
C GLN A 34 -16.05 13.75 20.42
N SER A 35 -17.35 13.47 20.26
CA SER A 35 -18.09 12.58 21.18
C SER A 35 -17.51 11.16 21.20
N ILE A 36 -17.08 10.67 20.03
CA ILE A 36 -16.45 9.36 19.87
C ILE A 36 -15.06 9.34 20.52
N ILE A 37 -14.26 10.39 20.33
CA ILE A 37 -12.93 10.56 20.92
C ILE A 37 -13.00 10.48 22.45
N GLU A 38 -13.97 11.16 23.06
CA GLU A 38 -14.19 11.17 24.50
C GLU A 38 -14.65 9.81 25.01
N THR A 39 -15.64 9.20 24.35
CA THR A 39 -16.19 7.89 24.73
C THR A 39 -15.13 6.79 24.69
N MET A 40 -14.28 6.80 23.65
CA MET A 40 -13.22 5.81 23.46
C MET A 40 -11.89 6.20 24.13
N LYS A 41 -11.82 7.35 24.82
CA LYS A 41 -10.60 7.86 25.49
C LYS A 41 -9.38 7.87 24.55
N LEU A 42 -9.58 8.35 23.33
CA LEU A 42 -8.55 8.34 22.29
C LEU A 42 -7.57 9.50 22.41
N GLU A 43 -7.92 10.55 23.14
CA GLU A 43 -7.04 11.69 23.36
C GLU A 43 -5.93 11.33 24.38
N THR A 44 -4.68 11.58 23.99
CA THR A 44 -3.52 11.43 24.88
C THR A 44 -3.43 12.61 25.85
N PRO A 45 -2.69 12.49 26.97
CA PRO A 45 -2.43 13.62 27.86
C PRO A 45 -1.79 14.84 27.18
N GLU A 46 -1.09 14.61 26.06
CA GLU A 46 -0.46 15.64 25.23
C GLU A 46 -1.42 16.26 24.19
N GLY A 47 -2.70 15.87 24.19
CA GLY A 47 -3.74 16.39 23.30
C GLY A 47 -3.77 15.76 21.90
N GLN A 48 -3.03 14.67 21.67
CA GLN A 48 -3.02 13.99 20.38
C GLN A 48 -4.13 12.94 20.31
N ILE A 49 -4.78 12.79 19.16
CA ILE A 49 -5.82 11.77 18.96
C ILE A 49 -5.17 10.46 18.50
N ARG A 50 -5.31 9.39 19.28
CA ARG A 50 -4.80 8.06 18.92
C ARG A 50 -5.57 7.50 17.71
N PRO A 51 -4.87 6.98 16.70
CA PRO A 51 -5.50 6.20 15.64
C PRO A 51 -6.15 4.92 16.19
N LEU A 52 -7.22 4.49 15.55
CA LEU A 52 -7.99 3.31 15.92
C LEU A 52 -8.28 2.43 14.70
N PRO A 53 -8.46 1.11 14.88
CA PRO A 53 -8.76 0.21 13.78
C PRO A 53 -10.22 0.35 13.34
N GLY A 54 -10.45 0.49 12.04
CA GLY A 54 -11.77 0.40 11.41
C GLY A 54 -11.76 -0.65 10.29
N THR A 55 -12.92 -1.22 10.02
CA THR A 55 -13.13 -2.23 8.96
C THR A 55 -13.81 -1.58 7.77
N VAL A 56 -13.27 -1.75 6.57
CA VAL A 56 -13.89 -1.28 5.34
C VAL A 56 -15.15 -2.11 5.09
N VAL A 57 -16.29 -1.45 4.95
CA VAL A 57 -17.58 -2.08 4.65
C VAL A 57 -17.87 -1.98 3.15
N ALA A 58 -17.55 -0.84 2.56
CA ALA A 58 -17.70 -0.59 1.13
C ALA A 58 -16.62 0.39 0.68
N SER A 59 -16.15 0.23 -0.55
CA SER A 59 -15.29 1.21 -1.22
C SER A 59 -15.73 1.35 -2.67
N LYS A 60 -15.80 2.58 -3.15
CA LYS A 60 -16.14 2.94 -4.53
C LYS A 60 -15.05 3.86 -5.06
N ASN A 61 -14.54 3.53 -6.24
CA ASN A 61 -13.55 4.33 -6.94
C ASN A 61 -14.08 4.71 -8.33
N ASN A 62 -14.08 6.01 -8.65
CA ASN A 62 -14.56 6.52 -9.94
C ASN A 62 -13.41 6.96 -10.88
N GLY A 63 -12.17 6.62 -10.57
CA GLY A 63 -10.96 6.98 -11.34
C GLY A 63 -10.33 8.32 -10.94
N VAL A 64 -11.07 9.19 -10.26
CA VAL A 64 -10.57 10.45 -9.67
C VAL A 64 -10.81 10.44 -8.16
N GLU A 65 -12.06 10.17 -7.77
CA GLU A 65 -12.49 10.18 -6.37
C GLU A 65 -12.60 8.77 -5.79
N ASN A 66 -12.35 8.67 -4.50
CA ASN A 66 -12.59 7.48 -3.70
C ASN A 66 -13.59 7.77 -2.57
N GLU A 67 -14.65 6.96 -2.50
CA GLU A 67 -15.58 6.95 -1.38
C GLU A 67 -15.45 5.62 -0.63
N THR A 68 -15.01 5.67 0.62
CA THR A 68 -14.86 4.48 1.45
C THR A 68 -15.71 4.60 2.71
N VAL A 69 -16.53 3.59 2.98
CA VAL A 69 -17.31 3.46 4.22
C VAL A 69 -16.60 2.51 5.16
N ILE A 70 -16.34 2.97 6.38
CA ILE A 70 -15.66 2.23 7.44
C ILE A 70 -16.59 2.01 8.62
N GLN A 71 -16.46 0.86 9.28
CA GLN A 71 -17.08 0.54 10.55
C GLN A 71 -16.04 0.60 11.68
N ILE A 72 -16.36 1.30 12.74
CA ILE A 72 -15.57 1.47 13.95
C ILE A 72 -16.36 0.83 15.10
N GLY A 73 -15.77 -0.17 15.77
CA GLY A 73 -16.50 -0.94 16.78
C GLY A 73 -17.74 -1.64 16.20
N SER A 74 -18.82 -1.68 16.96
CA SER A 74 -20.07 -2.36 16.56
C SER A 74 -20.99 -1.47 15.73
N ASP A 75 -21.13 -0.20 16.11
CA ASP A 75 -22.28 0.62 15.69
C ASP A 75 -21.87 1.97 15.06
N ILE A 76 -20.57 2.28 14.97
CA ILE A 76 -20.10 3.56 14.43
C ILE A 76 -19.70 3.36 12.98
N PHE A 77 -20.25 4.17 12.08
CA PHE A 77 -19.88 4.16 10.66
C PHE A 77 -19.35 5.54 10.25
N GLY A 78 -18.26 5.53 9.50
CA GLY A 78 -17.65 6.74 8.95
C GLY A 78 -17.58 6.65 7.43
N LYS A 79 -17.75 7.78 6.75
CA LYS A 79 -17.49 7.91 5.31
C LYS A 79 -16.22 8.73 5.12
N ILE A 80 -15.30 8.19 4.35
CA ILE A 80 -14.07 8.84 3.90
C ILE A 80 -14.27 9.21 2.44
N TYR A 81 -13.98 10.45 2.10
CA TYR A 81 -14.02 10.98 0.75
C TYR A 81 -12.64 11.54 0.41
N GLU A 82 -12.00 11.00 -0.62
CA GLU A 82 -10.69 11.44 -1.09
C GLU A 82 -10.76 11.78 -2.57
N GLU A 83 -10.20 12.93 -2.95
CA GLU A 83 -10.11 13.38 -4.34
C GLU A 83 -8.87 12.84 -5.06
N GLU A 84 -8.00 12.13 -4.33
CA GLU A 84 -6.76 11.57 -4.84
C GLU A 84 -6.69 10.05 -4.64
N ASN A 85 -6.37 9.33 -5.72
CA ASN A 85 -6.22 7.87 -5.66
C ASN A 85 -4.88 7.39 -5.07
N SER A 86 -3.92 8.32 -4.92
CA SER A 86 -2.56 8.07 -4.42
C SER A 86 -2.47 8.06 -2.89
N ILE A 87 -3.54 8.43 -2.19
CA ILE A 87 -3.58 8.46 -0.73
C ILE A 87 -3.35 7.06 -0.18
N LYS A 88 -2.41 6.94 0.76
CA LYS A 88 -2.06 5.67 1.40
C LYS A 88 -2.55 5.62 2.82
N VAL A 89 -3.18 4.52 3.17
CA VAL A 89 -3.66 4.23 4.52
C VAL A 89 -2.85 3.11 5.15
N ARG A 90 -2.71 3.15 6.48
CA ARG A 90 -1.97 2.13 7.22
C ARG A 90 -2.88 0.92 7.46
N PRO A 91 -2.54 -0.29 6.98
CA PRO A 91 -3.30 -1.49 7.31
C PRO A 91 -3.16 -1.81 8.81
N TYR A 92 -4.23 -2.35 9.39
CA TYR A 92 -4.23 -2.83 10.77
C TYR A 92 -3.86 -4.32 10.80
N SER A 93 -2.69 -4.62 11.37
CA SER A 93 -2.15 -5.99 11.47
C SER A 93 -2.65 -6.78 12.70
N GLY A 94 -3.51 -6.20 13.54
CA GLY A 94 -3.96 -6.85 14.77
C GLY A 94 -3.00 -6.75 15.96
N GLU A 95 -1.82 -6.15 15.78
CA GLU A 95 -0.87 -5.92 16.87
C GLU A 95 -1.31 -4.70 17.73
N LYS A 96 -1.06 -4.80 19.04
CA LYS A 96 -1.40 -3.76 20.02
C LYS A 96 -0.81 -2.41 19.61
N PRO A 97 -1.45 -1.27 19.94
CA PRO A 97 -0.96 0.05 19.55
C PRO A 97 0.51 0.19 19.95
N ILE A 98 1.39 0.33 18.96
CA ILE A 98 2.81 0.57 19.18
C ILE A 98 2.89 1.92 19.87
N LEU A 99 3.19 1.90 21.17
CA LEU A 99 3.67 3.06 21.90
C LEU A 99 4.88 3.57 21.13
N ILE A 100 4.85 4.84 20.72
CA ILE A 100 5.94 5.46 19.97
C ILE A 100 7.19 5.41 20.84
N GLY A 101 8.07 4.47 20.50
CA GLY A 101 9.29 4.21 21.25
C GLY A 101 9.97 2.95 20.73
N GLU A 102 11.08 3.18 20.04
CA GLU A 102 12.17 2.23 19.77
C GLU A 102 12.15 1.40 18.47
N LYS A 103 13.34 1.43 17.86
CA LYS A 103 13.78 0.71 16.67
C LYS A 103 13.80 -0.80 16.91
N SER A 104 13.89 -1.49 15.76
CA SER A 104 14.25 -2.91 15.56
C SER A 104 13.05 -3.85 15.61
N SER A 105 12.96 -4.92 14.85
CA SER A 105 13.92 -5.63 14.00
C SER A 105 13.12 -6.53 13.05
N SER A 106 13.72 -6.87 11.91
CA SER A 106 13.19 -7.88 10.98
C SER A 106 12.85 -9.21 11.69
N PRO A 107 11.89 -9.96 11.14
CA PRO A 107 12.05 -11.40 11.00
C PRO A 107 12.31 -11.74 9.54
N LYS A 108 13.43 -12.43 9.29
CA LYS A 108 13.65 -13.20 8.07
C LYS A 108 12.49 -14.18 7.89
N ASN A 109 11.84 -14.17 6.74
CA ASN A 109 11.36 -15.43 6.17
C ASN A 109 11.75 -15.53 4.70
N LYS A 110 12.31 -16.69 4.36
CA LYS A 110 12.85 -17.02 3.04
C LYS A 110 11.71 -17.47 2.12
N THR A 111 11.86 -17.07 0.85
CA THR A 111 11.39 -17.77 -0.36
C THR A 111 9.88 -17.81 -0.62
N LYS A 112 9.41 -17.05 -1.61
CA LYS A 112 9.22 -17.60 -2.97
C LYS A 112 9.05 -16.49 -4.02
N ILE A 113 9.68 -16.77 -5.15
CA ILE A 113 9.79 -16.04 -6.40
C ILE A 113 8.43 -15.61 -6.95
N SER A 114 8.36 -14.36 -7.41
CA SER A 114 7.56 -13.93 -8.56
C SER A 114 8.11 -12.57 -9.00
N GLU A 115 9.21 -12.64 -9.75
CA GLU A 115 9.75 -11.48 -10.46
C GLU A 115 8.84 -11.13 -11.64
N THR A 116 8.63 -9.83 -11.75
CA THR A 116 7.92 -9.08 -12.77
C THR A 116 8.37 -9.50 -14.18
N GLN A 117 7.47 -10.13 -14.93
CA GLN A 117 7.73 -10.78 -16.22
C GLN A 117 7.25 -9.93 -17.40
N GLU A 118 7.64 -8.66 -17.49
CA GLU A 118 7.18 -7.82 -18.62
C GLU A 118 8.31 -7.11 -19.38
N ASP A 119 9.37 -6.60 -18.71
CA ASP A 119 10.47 -5.93 -19.42
C ASP A 119 11.69 -6.83 -19.73
N SER A 120 11.96 -7.84 -18.90
CA SER A 120 13.11 -8.73 -19.12
C SER A 120 12.90 -9.72 -20.26
N GLY A 121 11.64 -10.04 -20.61
CA GLY A 121 11.31 -10.95 -21.70
C GLY A 121 11.72 -10.39 -23.07
N LEU A 122 11.42 -9.11 -23.32
CA LEU A 122 11.81 -8.45 -24.57
C LEU A 122 13.34 -8.41 -24.74
N MET A 123 14.07 -8.04 -23.68
CA MET A 123 15.54 -8.03 -23.73
C MET A 123 16.13 -9.43 -23.94
N ILE A 124 15.62 -10.46 -23.27
CA ILE A 124 16.06 -11.85 -23.47
C ILE A 124 15.79 -12.30 -24.91
N THR A 125 14.63 -11.99 -25.47
CA THR A 125 14.28 -12.39 -26.84
C THR A 125 15.17 -11.70 -27.88
N ILE A 126 15.53 -10.44 -27.67
CA ILE A 126 16.43 -9.68 -28.55
C ILE A 126 17.84 -10.27 -28.51
N LEU A 127 18.35 -10.63 -27.34
CA LEU A 127 19.68 -11.24 -27.20
C LEU A 127 19.76 -12.62 -27.86
N ILE A 128 18.70 -13.43 -27.73
CA ILE A 128 18.62 -14.74 -28.38
C ILE A 128 18.56 -14.58 -29.91
N ALA A 129 17.76 -13.64 -30.42
CA ALA A 129 17.64 -13.38 -31.85
C ALA A 129 18.97 -12.92 -32.47
N LEU A 130 19.71 -12.02 -31.80
CA LEU A 130 21.03 -11.58 -32.24
C LEU A 130 22.07 -12.71 -32.22
N GLY A 131 22.03 -13.57 -31.20
CA GLY A 131 22.92 -14.73 -31.10
C GLY A 131 22.74 -15.72 -32.27
N ILE A 132 21.49 -16.06 -32.60
CA ILE A 132 21.19 -16.98 -33.70
C ILE A 132 21.65 -16.38 -35.04
N LEU A 133 21.41 -15.09 -35.26
CA LEU A 133 21.81 -14.41 -36.49
C LEU A 133 23.32 -14.38 -36.67
N GLY A 134 24.07 -14.10 -35.59
CA GLY A 134 25.53 -14.11 -35.60
C GLY A 134 26.11 -15.49 -35.93
N ILE A 135 25.60 -16.54 -35.29
CA ILE A 135 26.05 -17.93 -35.56
C ILE A 135 25.73 -18.32 -37.00
N SER A 136 24.52 -17.98 -37.49
CA SER A 136 24.14 -18.22 -38.88
C SER A 136 25.09 -17.53 -39.87
N MET A 137 25.44 -16.27 -39.66
CA MET A 137 26.38 -15.57 -40.55
C MET A 137 27.76 -16.23 -40.56
N THR A 138 28.27 -16.65 -39.41
CA THR A 138 29.57 -17.33 -39.33
C THR A 138 29.56 -18.69 -40.02
N ALA A 139 28.48 -19.48 -39.85
CA ALA A 139 28.35 -20.78 -40.49
C ALA A 139 28.26 -20.67 -42.02
N ILE A 140 27.53 -19.68 -42.52
CA ILE A 140 27.42 -19.40 -43.96
C ILE A 140 28.79 -18.97 -44.51
N PHE A 141 29.50 -18.09 -43.80
CA PHE A 141 30.83 -17.64 -44.20
C PHE A 141 31.84 -18.80 -44.28
N SER A 142 31.86 -19.70 -43.28
CA SER A 142 32.72 -20.88 -43.27
C SER A 142 32.34 -21.96 -44.30
N PHE A 143 31.16 -21.87 -44.92
CA PHE A 143 30.72 -22.81 -45.94
C PHE A 143 30.95 -22.27 -47.37
N LEU A 144 30.98 -20.95 -47.53
CA LEU A 144 31.19 -20.26 -48.81
C LEU A 144 32.65 -19.89 -49.10
N PHE A 145 33.52 -19.88 -48.09
CA PHE A 145 34.96 -19.62 -48.19
C PHE A 145 35.76 -20.74 -47.49
#